data_AF-A0A9D6HQS1-F1
#
_entry.id   AF-A0A9D6HQS1-F1
#
_cell.length_a   1.000
_cell.length_b   1.000
_cell.length_c   1.000
_cell.angle_alpha   90.00
_cell.angle_beta   90.00
_cell.angle_gamma   90.00
#
_symmetry.space_group_name_H-M   'P 1'
#
loop_
_entity.id
_entity.type
_entity.pdbx_description
1 polymer ?
#
loop_
_entity_poly.entity_id
_entity_poly.type
_entity_poly.pdbx_seq_one_letter_code
_entity_poly.pdbx_strand_id
1 'polypeptide(L)'
;MKQIKSDRVGLKLLKCDVGDITQSDVKKAETSQAKIVGFRVKAGKDILNYADQRGIEIKTFDIIYDFVAGVKVFMSQLLDPEVIKNEVGKIEILAIFKTDKARMIVGGKIFSGKLKKGLKFEIQRKNVVVGSGKITGLQKEKESQEEVREGNEAGLQVENSVMVEVGDILVGFEEEKKYPEL
;
A
#
# COMPACT_ATOMS: atom_id res chain seq x y z
N MET A 1 8.65 1.22 -28.07
CA MET A 1 7.40 1.42 -27.31
C MET A 1 6.52 0.18 -27.20
N LYS A 2 6.30 -0.63 -28.26
CA LYS A 2 5.44 -1.84 -28.20
C LYS A 2 5.95 -2.99 -27.29
N GLN A 3 7.11 -2.85 -26.67
CA GLN A 3 7.74 -3.86 -25.80
C GLN A 3 7.63 -3.56 -24.30
N ILE A 4 7.03 -2.44 -23.89
CA ILE A 4 6.73 -2.18 -22.48
C ILE A 4 5.32 -2.73 -22.22
N LYS A 5 5.24 -4.02 -21.90
CA LYS A 5 4.03 -4.66 -21.42
C LYS A 5 4.25 -5.04 -19.97
N SER A 6 3.40 -4.52 -19.08
CA SER A 6 3.22 -5.07 -17.74
C SER A 6 1.89 -5.80 -17.74
N ASP A 7 1.79 -6.96 -17.08
CA ASP A 7 0.54 -7.71 -16.96
C ASP A 7 -0.55 -6.94 -16.19
N ARG A 8 -0.16 -5.89 -15.44
CA ARG A 8 -1.07 -5.11 -14.59
C ARG A 8 -1.48 -3.75 -15.18
N VAL A 9 -0.63 -3.16 -16.04
CA VAL A 9 -0.90 -1.86 -16.69
C VAL A 9 -0.56 -1.93 -18.18
N GLY A 10 -1.58 -1.72 -19.02
CA GLY A 10 -1.45 -1.68 -20.46
C GLY A 10 -1.16 -0.26 -20.97
N LEU A 11 -0.11 -0.10 -21.76
CA LEU A 11 0.14 1.13 -22.52
C LEU A 11 -0.65 1.09 -23.83
N LYS A 12 -1.62 1.99 -24.02
CA LYS A 12 -2.32 2.19 -25.29
C LYS A 12 -1.90 3.51 -25.93
N LEU A 13 -1.28 3.42 -27.11
CA LEU A 13 -0.97 4.60 -27.92
C LEU A 13 -2.25 5.05 -28.65
N LEU A 14 -2.74 6.25 -28.33
CA LEU A 14 -3.94 6.83 -28.96
C LEU A 14 -3.61 7.56 -30.27
N LYS A 15 -2.47 8.24 -30.31
CA LYS A 15 -1.97 8.99 -31.47
C LYS A 15 -0.45 9.01 -31.41
N CYS A 16 0.20 8.85 -32.56
CA CYS A 16 1.65 8.96 -32.71
C CYS A 16 1.91 9.70 -34.02
N ASP A 17 2.41 10.92 -33.90
CA ASP A 17 2.66 11.82 -35.03
C ASP A 17 4.00 12.53 -34.84
N VAL A 18 4.53 13.07 -35.94
CA VAL A 18 5.76 13.85 -35.97
C VAL A 18 5.42 15.33 -36.00
N GLY A 19 6.06 16.13 -35.15
CA GLY A 19 5.86 17.58 -35.08
C GLY A 19 5.69 18.07 -33.65
N ASP A 20 5.69 19.39 -33.49
CA ASP A 20 5.47 20.04 -32.19
C ASP A 20 4.05 19.79 -31.67
N ILE A 21 3.89 19.88 -30.35
CA ILE A 21 2.62 19.60 -29.68
C ILE A 21 1.63 20.74 -29.96
N THR A 22 0.42 20.41 -30.39
CA THR A 22 -0.61 21.41 -30.74
C THR A 22 -1.82 21.35 -29.80
N GLN A 23 -2.68 22.38 -29.84
CA GLN A 23 -3.95 22.36 -29.10
C GLN A 23 -4.85 21.17 -29.48
N SER A 24 -4.80 20.71 -30.73
CA SER A 24 -5.57 19.54 -31.17
C SER A 24 -5.13 18.26 -30.45
N ASP A 25 -3.84 18.15 -30.10
CA ASP A 25 -3.31 17.03 -29.33
C ASP A 25 -3.81 17.08 -27.88
N VAL A 26 -3.82 18.26 -27.27
CA VAL A 26 -4.38 18.48 -25.92
C VAL A 26 -5.86 18.14 -25.86
N LYS A 27 -6.65 18.55 -26.86
CA LYS A 27 -8.10 18.25 -26.90
C LYS A 27 -8.39 16.75 -27.04
N LYS A 28 -7.59 16.03 -27.82
CA LYS A 28 -7.70 14.57 -27.92
C LYS A 28 -7.32 13.88 -26.61
N ALA A 29 -6.28 14.38 -25.94
CA ALA A 29 -5.84 13.90 -24.64
C ALA A 29 -6.91 14.14 -23.56
N GLU A 30 -7.55 15.31 -23.55
CA GLU A 30 -8.68 15.65 -22.67
C GLU A 30 -9.83 14.67 -22.80
N THR A 31 -10.27 14.40 -24.03
CA THR A 31 -11.41 13.48 -24.28
C THR A 31 -11.13 12.07 -23.77
N SER A 32 -9.87 11.63 -23.79
CA SER A 32 -9.46 10.27 -23.45
C SER A 32 -8.79 10.15 -22.07
N GLN A 33 -8.72 11.25 -21.31
CA GLN A 33 -7.91 11.39 -20.09
C GLN A 33 -6.48 10.83 -20.24
N ALA A 34 -5.87 11.09 -21.40
CA ALA A 34 -4.53 10.62 -21.73
C ALA A 34 -3.47 11.68 -21.38
N LYS A 35 -2.25 11.20 -21.12
CA LYS A 35 -1.06 12.05 -20.97
C LYS A 35 -0.35 12.23 -22.31
N ILE A 36 0.32 13.35 -22.52
CA ILE A 36 1.08 13.64 -23.74
C ILE A 36 2.58 13.52 -23.44
N VAL A 37 3.28 12.71 -24.23
CA VAL A 37 4.73 12.52 -24.11
C VAL A 37 5.40 12.82 -25.45
N GLY A 38 6.34 13.76 -25.45
CA GLY A 38 7.08 14.19 -26.64
C GLY A 38 8.57 13.88 -26.57
N PHE A 39 9.19 13.56 -27.71
CA PHE A 39 10.65 13.38 -27.83
C PHE A 39 11.23 14.40 -28.81
N ARG A 40 12.12 15.27 -28.34
CA ARG A 40 12.73 16.39 -29.11
C ARG A 40 11.70 17.28 -29.80
N VAL A 41 10.59 17.53 -29.13
CA VAL A 41 9.52 18.42 -29.58
C VAL A 41 9.26 19.48 -28.54
N LYS A 42 8.76 20.63 -28.98
CA LYS A 42 8.42 21.74 -28.10
C LYS A 42 6.91 21.84 -27.94
N ALA A 43 6.49 22.32 -26.78
CA ALA A 43 5.15 22.84 -26.55
C ALA A 43 5.26 24.34 -26.31
N GLY A 44 4.53 25.14 -27.07
CA GLY A 44 4.46 26.59 -26.83
C GLY A 44 3.85 26.88 -25.45
N LYS A 45 4.17 28.04 -24.86
CA LYS A 45 3.65 28.44 -23.54
C LYS A 45 2.11 28.45 -23.52
N ASP A 46 1.48 28.93 -24.59
CA ASP A 46 0.02 28.94 -24.73
C ASP A 46 -0.58 27.52 -24.67
N ILE A 47 0.12 26.53 -25.22
CA ILE A 47 -0.31 25.12 -25.22
C ILE A 47 -0.14 24.50 -23.83
N LEU A 48 0.98 24.80 -23.15
CA LEU A 48 1.21 24.34 -21.78
C LEU A 48 0.14 24.89 -20.82
N ASN A 49 -0.16 26.18 -20.90
CA ASN A 49 -1.21 26.81 -20.11
C ASN A 49 -2.60 26.21 -20.44
N TYR A 50 -2.87 25.98 -21.72
CA TYR A 50 -4.12 25.38 -22.18
C TYR A 50 -4.31 23.94 -21.66
N ALA A 51 -3.22 23.18 -21.55
CA ALA A 51 -3.20 21.84 -21.02
C ALA A 51 -3.35 21.81 -19.49
N ASP A 52 -2.66 22.70 -18.78
CA ASP A 52 -2.74 22.83 -17.32
C ASP A 52 -4.18 23.15 -16.85
N GLN A 53 -4.85 24.09 -17.53
CA GLN A 53 -6.26 24.41 -17.28
C GLN A 53 -7.22 23.23 -17.46
N ARG A 54 -6.81 22.20 -18.21
CA ARG A 54 -7.61 21.00 -18.49
C ARG A 54 -7.13 19.76 -17.72
N GLY A 55 -6.13 19.94 -16.85
CA GLY A 55 -5.51 18.84 -16.11
C GLY A 55 -4.76 17.84 -17.00
N ILE A 56 -4.28 18.27 -18.17
CA ILE A 56 -3.54 17.41 -19.09
C ILE A 56 -2.04 17.59 -18.88
N GLU A 57 -1.40 16.51 -18.46
CA GLU A 57 0.05 16.49 -18.22
C GLU A 57 0.81 16.31 -19.55
N ILE A 58 1.69 17.26 -19.85
CA ILE A 58 2.61 17.22 -20.99
C ILE A 58 4.04 17.07 -20.47
N LYS A 59 4.78 16.06 -20.94
CA LYS A 59 6.22 15.95 -20.73
C LYS A 59 6.97 15.78 -22.04
N THR A 60 8.03 16.56 -22.21
CA THR A 60 8.94 16.51 -23.36
C THR A 60 10.32 16.08 -22.90
N PHE A 61 10.97 15.23 -23.69
CA PHE A 61 12.31 14.71 -23.40
C PHE A 61 13.22 14.93 -24.60
N ASP A 62 14.46 15.35 -24.37
CA ASP A 62 15.46 15.50 -25.44
C ASP A 62 16.37 14.26 -25.61
N ILE A 63 16.38 13.39 -24.59
CA ILE A 63 17.19 12.17 -24.49
C ILE A 63 16.27 10.95 -24.52
N ILE A 64 16.56 9.98 -25.40
CA ILE A 64 15.67 8.85 -25.67
C ILE A 64 15.58 7.88 -24.47
N TYR A 65 16.64 7.76 -23.67
CA TYR A 65 16.62 6.94 -22.46
C TYR A 65 15.70 7.53 -21.39
N ASP A 66 15.76 8.85 -21.19
CA ASP A 66 14.88 9.57 -20.26
C ASP A 66 13.43 9.52 -20.71
N PHE A 67 13.20 9.57 -22.02
CA PHE A 67 11.88 9.37 -22.59
C PHE A 67 11.31 7.99 -22.21
N VAL A 68 12.10 6.92 -22.40
CA VAL A 68 11.68 5.55 -22.08
C VAL A 68 11.47 5.39 -20.57
N ALA A 69 12.38 5.92 -19.75
CA ALA A 69 12.28 5.90 -18.30
C ALA A 69 11.06 6.70 -17.81
N GLY A 70 10.79 7.87 -18.39
CA GLY A 70 9.64 8.70 -18.05
C GLY A 70 8.31 8.02 -18.36
N VAL A 71 8.21 7.30 -19.49
CA VAL A 71 7.03 6.48 -19.80
C VAL A 71 6.84 5.37 -18.77
N LYS A 72 7.92 4.71 -18.32
CA LYS A 72 7.84 3.72 -17.23
C LYS A 72 7.36 4.36 -15.94
N VAL A 73 7.95 5.47 -15.50
CA VAL A 73 7.53 6.16 -14.27
C VAL A 73 6.05 6.53 -14.32
N PHE A 74 5.54 6.99 -15.46
CA PHE A 74 4.11 7.26 -15.60
C PHE A 74 3.24 6.02 -15.47
N MET A 75 3.68 4.88 -15.99
CA MET A 75 3.00 3.61 -15.79
C MET A 75 3.06 3.16 -14.33
N SER A 76 4.18 3.37 -13.62
CA SER A 76 4.32 3.05 -12.19
C SER A 76 3.47 3.94 -11.30
N GLN A 77 3.25 5.20 -11.65
CA GLN A 77 2.38 6.11 -10.90
C GLN A 77 0.89 5.72 -10.99
N LEU A 78 0.51 4.96 -12.01
CA LEU A 78 -0.82 4.39 -12.15
C LEU A 78 -0.96 3.04 -11.42
N LEU A 79 0.13 2.47 -10.92
CA LEU A 79 0.08 1.30 -10.07
C LEU A 79 -0.23 1.76 -8.64
N ASP A 80 -1.35 1.31 -8.09
CA ASP A 80 -1.62 1.44 -6.66
C ASP A 80 -0.49 0.76 -5.87
N PRO A 81 -0.01 1.38 -4.77
CA PRO A 81 1.00 0.76 -3.93
C PRO A 81 0.48 -0.57 -3.38
N GLU A 82 1.29 -1.62 -3.49
CA GLU A 82 0.98 -2.90 -2.87
C GLU A 82 1.23 -2.77 -1.37
N VAL A 83 0.19 -3.02 -0.57
CA VAL A 83 0.33 -3.10 0.89
C VAL A 83 0.80 -4.51 1.22
N ILE A 84 2.10 -4.63 1.53
CA ILE A 84 2.69 -5.88 1.98
C ILE A 84 2.51 -5.96 3.51
N LYS A 85 1.86 -7.03 3.97
CA LYS A 85 1.77 -7.35 5.40
C LYS A 85 2.99 -8.18 5.79
N ASN A 86 3.91 -7.58 6.52
CA ASN A 86 5.06 -8.28 7.09
C ASN A 86 4.69 -8.80 8.48
N GLU A 87 4.62 -10.12 8.65
CA GLU A 87 4.38 -10.73 9.96
C GLU A 87 5.56 -10.42 10.90
N VAL A 88 5.28 -9.83 12.05
CA VAL A 88 6.30 -9.44 13.05
C VAL A 88 6.26 -10.30 14.32
N GLY A 89 5.12 -10.89 14.64
CA GLY A 89 5.02 -11.77 15.80
C GLY A 89 3.70 -12.52 15.90
N LYS A 90 3.73 -13.63 16.63
CA LYS A 90 2.58 -14.50 16.87
C LYS A 90 2.45 -14.80 18.36
N ILE A 91 1.22 -14.66 18.87
CA ILE A 91 0.85 -14.99 20.24
C ILE A 91 -0.33 -15.96 20.23
N GLU A 92 -0.21 -17.01 21.02
CA GLU A 92 -1.30 -17.93 21.30
C GLU A 92 -2.05 -17.46 22.54
N ILE A 93 -3.37 -17.36 22.43
CA ILE A 93 -4.23 -16.91 23.52
C ILE A 93 -4.51 -18.06 24.48
N LEU A 94 -4.10 -17.89 25.73
CA LEU A 94 -4.23 -18.89 26.79
C LEU A 94 -5.35 -18.55 27.78
N ALA A 95 -5.65 -17.27 27.96
CA ALA A 95 -6.68 -16.81 28.88
C ALA A 95 -7.37 -15.55 28.38
N ILE A 96 -8.63 -15.37 28.76
CA ILE A 96 -9.39 -14.15 28.52
C ILE A 96 -9.74 -13.56 29.89
N PHE A 97 -9.31 -12.33 30.15
CA PHE A 97 -9.53 -11.68 31.44
C PHE A 97 -10.76 -10.78 31.42
N LYS A 98 -10.99 -10.08 30.31
CA LYS A 98 -12.12 -9.16 30.16
C LYS A 98 -12.61 -9.10 28.73
N THR A 99 -13.92 -9.06 28.58
CA THR A 99 -14.60 -8.94 27.28
C THR A 99 -15.60 -7.80 27.35
N ASP A 100 -15.31 -6.70 26.67
CA ASP A 100 -16.24 -5.61 26.41
C ASP A 100 -16.64 -5.60 24.92
N LYS A 101 -17.71 -4.87 24.55
CA LYS A 101 -18.22 -4.81 23.17
C LYS A 101 -17.20 -4.33 22.12
N ALA A 102 -16.20 -3.55 22.52
CA ALA A 102 -15.20 -2.97 21.62
C ALA A 102 -13.75 -3.26 22.01
N ARG A 103 -13.51 -3.82 23.21
CA ARG A 103 -12.19 -4.02 23.79
C ARG A 103 -12.13 -5.35 24.52
N MET A 104 -11.05 -6.08 24.35
CA MET A 104 -10.79 -7.32 25.08
C MET A 104 -9.42 -7.27 25.74
N ILE A 105 -9.33 -7.88 26.93
CA ILE A 105 -8.06 -8.12 27.61
C ILE A 105 -7.81 -9.62 27.58
N VAL A 106 -6.77 -10.01 26.86
CA VAL A 106 -6.40 -11.41 26.64
C VAL A 106 -4.97 -11.65 27.12
N GLY A 107 -4.74 -12.81 27.73
CA GLY A 107 -3.42 -13.28 28.13
C GLY A 107 -2.96 -14.38 27.19
N GLY A 108 -1.72 -14.29 26.75
CA GLY A 108 -1.14 -15.29 25.86
C GLY A 108 0.36 -15.39 25.96
N LYS A 109 0.91 -16.38 25.27
CA LYS A 109 2.35 -16.59 25.17
C LYS A 109 2.82 -16.30 23.74
N ILE A 110 3.84 -15.46 23.63
CA ILE A 110 4.46 -15.16 22.34
C ILE A 110 5.36 -16.34 21.99
N PHE A 111 5.01 -17.06 20.93
CA PHE A 111 5.79 -18.22 20.45
C PHE A 111 6.61 -17.90 19.21
N SER A 112 6.39 -16.76 18.56
CA SER A 112 7.20 -16.32 17.43
C SER A 112 7.35 -14.80 17.40
N GLY A 113 8.58 -14.32 17.22
CA GLY A 113 8.85 -12.91 16.93
C GLY A 113 8.57 -11.97 18.10
N LYS A 114 7.93 -10.82 17.84
CA LYS A 114 7.66 -9.80 18.86
C LYS A 114 6.38 -9.02 18.58
N LEU A 115 5.72 -8.58 19.65
CA LEU A 115 4.52 -7.77 19.58
C LEU A 115 4.77 -6.41 20.22
N LYS A 116 4.21 -5.38 19.61
CA LYS A 116 4.33 -3.99 20.06
C LYS A 116 2.97 -3.36 20.27
N LYS A 117 2.90 -2.39 21.16
CA LYS A 117 1.73 -1.53 21.30
C LYS A 117 1.47 -0.78 19.99
N GLY A 118 0.22 -0.73 19.54
CA GLY A 118 -0.20 -0.05 18.31
C GLY A 118 -0.18 -0.91 17.05
N LEU A 119 0.36 -2.12 17.12
CA LEU A 119 0.45 -3.06 15.99
C LEU A 119 -0.93 -3.59 15.59
N LYS A 120 -1.16 -3.77 14.28
CA LYS A 120 -2.34 -4.47 13.75
C LYS A 120 -2.13 -5.97 13.80
N PHE A 121 -3.20 -6.73 13.97
CA PHE A 121 -3.13 -8.19 13.99
C PHE A 121 -4.33 -8.83 13.29
N GLU A 122 -4.13 -10.07 12.84
CA GLU A 122 -5.17 -10.98 12.37
C GLU A 122 -5.41 -12.09 13.40
N ILE A 123 -6.67 -12.48 13.56
CA ILE A 123 -7.09 -13.58 14.42
C ILE A 123 -7.16 -14.82 13.55
N GLN A 124 -6.29 -15.80 13.83
CA GLN A 124 -6.31 -17.11 13.20
C GLN A 124 -6.93 -18.13 14.15
N ARG A 125 -8.03 -18.73 13.72
CA ARG A 125 -8.71 -19.82 14.41
C ARG A 125 -8.69 -21.05 13.52
N LYS A 126 -8.07 -22.14 13.99
CA LYS A 126 -7.93 -23.38 13.22
C LYS A 126 -7.32 -23.15 11.81
N ASN A 127 -6.27 -22.33 11.72
CA ASN A 127 -5.59 -21.92 10.48
C ASN A 127 -6.44 -21.11 9.47
N VAL A 128 -7.58 -20.56 9.90
CA VAL A 128 -8.39 -19.65 9.08
C VAL A 128 -8.41 -18.26 9.72
N VAL A 129 -8.24 -17.22 8.91
CA VAL A 129 -8.38 -15.83 9.38
C VAL A 129 -9.86 -15.55 9.62
N VAL A 130 -10.24 -15.35 10.88
CA VAL A 130 -11.63 -15.08 11.29
C VAL A 130 -11.90 -13.60 11.54
N GLY A 131 -10.85 -12.80 11.72
CA GLY A 131 -11.00 -11.36 11.96
C GLY A 131 -9.68 -10.64 12.08
N SER A 132 -9.76 -9.34 12.35
CA SER A 132 -8.60 -8.47 12.55
C SER A 132 -8.81 -7.52 13.72
N GLY A 133 -7.73 -6.92 14.19
CA GLY A 133 -7.77 -5.94 15.27
C GLY A 133 -6.48 -5.14 15.39
N LYS A 134 -6.41 -4.36 16.47
CA LYS A 134 -5.26 -3.55 16.85
C LYS A 134 -4.94 -3.72 18.33
N ILE A 135 -3.66 -3.83 18.64
CA ILE A 135 -3.16 -3.86 20.02
C ILE A 135 -3.15 -2.43 20.55
N THR A 136 -3.95 -2.14 21.57
CA THR A 136 -4.02 -0.82 22.22
C THR A 136 -3.17 -0.73 23.47
N GLY A 137 -2.88 -1.87 24.11
CA GLY A 137 -2.04 -1.96 25.29
C GLY A 137 -1.33 -3.30 25.37
N LEU A 138 -0.14 -3.30 25.97
CA LEU A 138 0.68 -4.47 26.17
C LEU A 138 1.25 -4.42 27.59
N GLN A 139 1.11 -5.52 28.33
CA GLN A 139 1.54 -5.62 29.71
C GLN A 139 2.28 -6.94 29.95
N LYS A 140 3.35 -6.91 30.73
CA LYS A 140 4.04 -8.10 31.25
C LYS A 140 3.99 -8.04 32.76
N GLU A 141 3.43 -9.06 33.41
CA GLU A 141 3.39 -9.16 34.89
C GLU A 141 2.87 -7.89 35.59
N LYS A 142 1.87 -7.24 34.98
CA LYS A 142 1.21 -5.96 35.38
C LYS A 142 1.98 -4.68 35.08
N GLU A 143 3.18 -4.76 34.52
CA GLU A 143 3.92 -3.59 34.04
C GLU A 143 3.62 -3.33 32.57
N SER A 144 3.39 -2.06 32.22
CA SER A 144 3.15 -1.67 30.82
C SER A 144 4.46 -1.72 30.04
N GLN A 145 4.44 -2.40 28.89
CA GLN A 145 5.60 -2.59 28.04
C GLN A 145 5.31 -2.06 26.63
N GLU A 146 6.32 -1.53 25.95
CA GLU A 146 6.18 -1.11 24.55
C GLU A 146 6.31 -2.28 23.58
N GLU A 147 7.16 -3.27 23.92
CA GLU A 147 7.44 -4.47 23.14
C GLU A 147 7.58 -5.66 24.08
N VAL A 148 6.99 -6.80 23.69
CA VAL A 148 7.25 -8.09 24.33
C VAL A 148 7.72 -9.07 23.26
N ARG A 149 8.76 -9.86 23.60
CA ARG A 149 9.43 -10.78 22.70
C ARG A 149 9.01 -12.22 22.95
N GLU A 150 9.27 -13.07 21.96
CA GLU A 150 9.15 -14.53 22.02
C GLU A 150 9.63 -15.14 23.34
N GLY A 151 8.94 -16.19 23.77
CA GLY A 151 9.22 -16.92 24.99
C GLY A 151 8.57 -16.34 26.24
N ASN A 152 8.06 -15.10 26.17
CA ASN A 152 7.41 -14.43 27.30
C ASN A 152 5.89 -14.48 27.21
N GLU A 153 5.26 -14.40 28.37
CA GLU A 153 3.81 -14.18 28.50
C GLU A 153 3.51 -12.68 28.49
N ALA A 154 2.39 -12.33 27.85
CA ALA A 154 1.92 -10.96 27.75
C ALA A 154 0.40 -10.88 27.93
N GLY A 155 -0.03 -9.86 28.65
CA GLY A 155 -1.39 -9.35 28.63
C GLY A 155 -1.54 -8.35 27.49
N LEU A 156 -2.47 -8.60 26.58
CA LEU A 156 -2.81 -7.71 25.48
C LEU A 156 -4.16 -7.07 25.75
N GLN A 157 -4.20 -5.75 25.62
CA GLN A 157 -5.44 -5.03 25.44
C GLN A 157 -5.64 -4.82 23.94
N VAL A 158 -6.71 -5.39 23.39
CA VAL A 158 -6.98 -5.38 21.94
C VAL A 158 -8.32 -4.73 21.63
N GLU A 159 -8.37 -4.04 20.50
CA GLU A 159 -9.61 -3.63 19.82
C GLU A 159 -9.76 -4.53 18.61
N ASN A 160 -10.84 -5.30 18.56
CA ASN A 160 -11.03 -6.41 17.62
C ASN A 160 -12.40 -6.36 16.96
N SER A 161 -12.47 -6.77 15.70
CA SER A 161 -13.74 -6.85 14.96
C SER A 161 -14.58 -8.07 15.34
N VAL A 162 -13.92 -9.14 15.82
CA VAL A 162 -14.53 -10.43 16.17
C VAL A 162 -13.97 -10.89 17.51
N MET A 163 -14.81 -11.49 18.36
CA MET A 163 -14.44 -11.96 19.69
C MET A 163 -13.29 -12.98 19.63
N VAL A 164 -12.23 -12.71 20.39
CA VAL A 164 -11.07 -13.59 20.53
C VAL A 164 -11.41 -14.74 21.47
N GLU A 165 -11.04 -15.96 21.11
CA GLU A 165 -11.25 -17.18 21.89
C GLU A 165 -9.92 -17.74 22.40
N VAL A 166 -9.97 -18.54 23.47
CA VAL A 166 -8.80 -19.29 23.95
C VAL A 166 -8.40 -20.32 22.88
N GLY A 167 -7.10 -20.39 22.57
CA GLY A 167 -6.56 -21.19 21.48
C GLY A 167 -6.49 -20.46 20.14
N ASP A 168 -6.97 -19.22 20.04
CA ASP A 168 -6.73 -18.39 18.86
C ASP A 168 -5.25 -17.95 18.80
N ILE A 169 -4.74 -17.81 17.57
CA ILE A 169 -3.42 -17.24 17.31
C ILE A 169 -3.62 -15.82 16.78
N LEU A 170 -3.06 -14.83 17.48
CA LEU A 170 -3.00 -13.47 16.95
C LEU A 170 -1.68 -13.27 16.21
N VAL A 171 -1.78 -12.99 14.92
CA VAL A 171 -0.64 -12.71 14.05
C VAL A 171 -0.52 -11.21 13.87
N GLY A 172 0.47 -10.60 14.53
CA GLY A 172 0.79 -9.20 14.38
C GLY A 172 1.55 -8.95 13.08
N PHE A 173 1.19 -7.89 12.35
CA PHE A 173 1.84 -7.51 11.10
C PHE A 173 2.06 -6.00 10.98
N GLU A 174 3.12 -5.62 10.28
CA GLU A 174 3.38 -4.25 9.84
C GLU A 174 2.98 -4.12 8.37
N GLU A 175 2.29 -3.04 8.03
CA GLU A 175 1.89 -2.73 6.65
C GLU A 175 2.97 -1.86 6.01
N GLU A 176 3.73 -2.43 5.07
CA GLU A 176 4.67 -1.67 4.26
C GLU A 176 4.03 -1.37 2.90
N LYS A 177 3.96 -0.08 2.56
CA LYS A 177 3.55 0.35 1.22
C LYS A 177 4.74 0.21 0.29
N LYS A 178 4.78 -0.88 -0.49
CA LYS A 178 5.78 -1.06 -1.52
C LYS A 178 5.21 -0.59 -2.85
N TYR A 179 5.88 0.38 -3.47
CA TYR A 179 5.58 0.77 -4.84
C TYR A 179 6.20 -0.29 -5.76
N PRO A 180 5.40 -1.02 -6.56
CA PRO A 180 5.96 -1.99 -7.49
C PRO A 180 6.86 -1.28 -8.51
N GLU A 181 8.06 -1.82 -8.71
CA GLU A 181 8.95 -1.43 -9.81
C GLU A 181 8.49 -2.13 -11.09
N LEU A 182 8.59 -1.44 -12.24
CA LEU A 182 8.24 -1.95 -13.57
C LEU A 182 9.36 -2.76 -14.22
#